data_AF-A0A814WZU1-F1
#
_entry.id   AF-A0A814WZU1-F1
#
_cell.length_a   1.000
_cell.length_b   1.000
_cell.length_c   1.000
_cell.angle_alpha   90.00
_cell.angle_beta   90.00
_cell.angle_gamma   90.00
#
_symmetry.space_group_name_H-M   'P 1'
#
loop_
_entity.id
_entity.type
_entity.pdbx_description
1 polymer ?
#
loop_
_entity_poly.entity_id
_entity_poly.type
_entity_poly.pdbx_seq_one_letter_code
_entity_poly.pdbx_strand_id
1 'polypeptide(L)'
;MNQTFENENELRDIIYQTTINPDLFDLSTGHVFHAEILKHRISLNKNENNSNEFIMNSDVLLIAFHHVASDRASRSIFFNDLCLAYNTNAISIEDDDESLQYIDYSIHERLIDMTTSRQFWDSQLEEYNLESPLSLPVDRHRLSNDHRSSSACVTQISFDNEISQLFLDYACIHHVTPFQLGLTILYAFLFKLTHGDNDLCISCLNANRYKTELQNIIGMFVSTLPYRVQLDPHWSFDELVQYVRERCLSILEHSHYPLQHILANLHINQLNISFLETMFDFITISSHTDELSFDGASFKQASFEQSLEVAKFDFSLTFVYNPILENNRLSFRLTCSHDLFDEITVTNIGRRLEHCFQQLFSSNETMNRIDTCFTSVSKFDLILPEETQEMEDIIYCRQSHITNEGMFIYI
;
A
#
# COMPACT_ATOMS: atom_id res chain seq x y z
N MET A 1 -22.16 -2.99 -26.37
CA MET A 1 -21.33 -3.07 -27.59
C MET A 1 -19.91 -3.09 -27.08
N ASN A 2 -19.19 -4.20 -27.23
CA ASN A 2 -17.85 -4.33 -26.64
C ASN A 2 -16.94 -3.27 -27.26
N GLN A 3 -16.21 -2.54 -26.41
CA GLN A 3 -15.20 -1.62 -26.90
C GLN A 3 -14.08 -2.41 -27.58
N THR A 4 -13.45 -1.79 -28.56
CA THR A 4 -12.40 -2.41 -29.37
C THR A 4 -11.14 -1.57 -29.34
N PHE A 5 -9.99 -2.21 -29.43
CA PHE A 5 -8.70 -1.54 -29.53
C PHE A 5 -7.82 -2.18 -30.61
N GLU A 6 -6.89 -1.41 -31.17
CA GLU A 6 -5.94 -1.85 -32.19
C GLU A 6 -4.51 -1.99 -31.66
N ASN A 7 -4.15 -1.22 -30.63
CA ASN A 7 -2.80 -1.16 -30.08
C ASN A 7 -2.82 -0.82 -28.58
N GLU A 8 -1.66 -0.93 -27.94
CA GLU A 8 -1.53 -0.74 -26.48
C GLU A 8 -1.87 0.68 -26.02
N ASN A 9 -1.59 1.71 -26.82
CA ASN A 9 -1.92 3.08 -26.44
C ASN A 9 -3.44 3.31 -26.40
N GLU A 10 -4.16 2.80 -27.40
CA GLU A 10 -5.63 2.87 -27.42
C GLU A 10 -6.25 2.08 -26.26
N LEU A 11 -5.69 0.91 -25.94
CA LEU A 11 -6.09 0.13 -24.77
C LEU A 11 -5.89 0.92 -23.47
N ARG A 12 -4.72 1.58 -23.31
CA ARG A 12 -4.41 2.42 -22.15
C ARG A 12 -5.36 3.61 -22.03
N ASP A 13 -5.67 4.26 -23.15
CA ASP A 13 -6.60 5.40 -23.17
C ASP A 13 -8.01 4.97 -22.78
N ILE A 14 -8.50 3.84 -23.31
CA ILE A 14 -9.79 3.25 -22.91
C ILE A 14 -9.81 2.99 -21.41
N ILE A 15 -8.78 2.31 -20.91
CA ILE A 15 -8.60 1.99 -19.49
C ILE A 15 -8.63 3.25 -18.63
N TYR A 16 -7.89 4.29 -19.03
CA TYR A 16 -7.83 5.56 -18.31
C TYR A 16 -9.17 6.27 -18.31
N GLN A 17 -9.87 6.31 -19.45
CA GLN A 17 -11.19 6.94 -19.54
C GLN A 17 -12.24 6.20 -18.70
N THR A 18 -12.23 4.86 -18.70
CA THR A 18 -13.07 4.06 -17.81
C THR A 18 -12.70 4.34 -16.36
N THR A 19 -11.41 4.52 -16.07
CA THR A 19 -10.89 4.82 -14.73
C THR A 19 -11.41 6.13 -14.15
N ILE A 20 -11.39 7.19 -14.94
CA ILE A 20 -11.82 8.52 -14.47
C ILE A 20 -13.32 8.75 -14.62
N ASN A 21 -14.08 7.76 -15.11
CA ASN A 21 -15.51 7.89 -15.33
C ASN A 21 -16.26 7.96 -13.98
N PRO A 22 -16.88 9.10 -13.63
CA PRO A 22 -17.60 9.24 -12.36
C PRO A 22 -18.83 8.33 -12.27
N ASP A 23 -19.39 7.91 -13.41
CA ASP A 23 -20.58 7.06 -13.49
C ASP A 23 -20.22 5.56 -13.49
N LEU A 24 -18.92 5.21 -13.36
CA LEU A 24 -18.51 3.81 -13.32
C LEU A 24 -19.13 3.07 -12.11
N PHE A 25 -19.28 3.78 -10.99
CA PHE A 25 -19.88 3.26 -9.77
C PHE A 25 -21.01 4.16 -9.30
N ASP A 26 -22.07 3.55 -8.77
CA ASP A 26 -23.17 4.26 -8.13
C ASP A 26 -23.53 3.56 -6.83
N LEU A 27 -23.05 4.15 -5.73
CA LEU A 27 -23.28 3.63 -4.39
C LEU A 27 -24.75 3.69 -3.96
N SER A 28 -25.54 4.59 -4.55
CA SER A 28 -26.96 4.73 -4.21
C SER A 28 -27.82 3.58 -4.76
N THR A 29 -27.37 2.97 -5.86
CA THR A 29 -28.03 1.81 -6.49
C THR A 29 -27.32 0.48 -6.19
N GLY A 30 -26.19 0.51 -5.47
CA GLY A 30 -25.38 -0.67 -5.15
C GLY A 30 -24.47 -1.13 -6.30
N HIS A 31 -24.29 -0.29 -7.33
CA HIS A 31 -23.38 -0.59 -8.44
C HIS A 31 -21.93 -0.32 -8.02
N VAL A 32 -21.29 -1.37 -7.47
CA VAL A 32 -19.92 -1.33 -6.91
C VAL A 32 -18.93 -2.23 -7.65
N PHE A 33 -19.35 -2.86 -8.74
CA PHE A 33 -18.56 -3.78 -9.53
C PHE A 33 -18.82 -3.55 -11.01
N HIS A 34 -17.75 -3.49 -11.80
CA HIS A 34 -17.80 -3.38 -13.26
C HIS A 34 -16.92 -4.45 -13.88
N ALA A 35 -17.41 -5.08 -14.94
CA ALA A 35 -16.60 -6.00 -15.74
C ALA A 35 -16.93 -5.82 -17.23
N GLU A 36 -15.91 -5.73 -18.07
CA GLU A 36 -16.07 -5.63 -19.52
C GLU A 36 -14.97 -6.37 -20.27
N ILE A 37 -15.31 -6.87 -21.46
CA ILE A 37 -14.36 -7.49 -22.37
C ILE A 37 -14.03 -6.49 -23.48
N LEU A 38 -12.77 -6.10 -23.56
CA LEU A 38 -12.21 -5.28 -24.62
C LEU A 38 -11.71 -6.20 -25.73
N LYS A 39 -12.26 -6.06 -26.94
CA LYS A 39 -11.95 -6.92 -28.08
C LYS A 39 -10.82 -6.32 -28.90
N HIS A 40 -9.77 -7.09 -29.18
CA HIS A 40 -8.77 -6.65 -30.13
C HIS A 40 -9.35 -6.66 -31.55
N ARG A 41 -9.14 -5.60 -32.34
CA ARG A 41 -9.79 -5.47 -33.67
C ARG A 41 -9.42 -6.60 -34.65
N ILE A 42 -8.21 -7.14 -34.52
CA ILE A 42 -7.76 -8.36 -35.24
C ILE A 42 -8.63 -9.59 -34.92
N SER A 43 -9.16 -9.72 -33.69
CA SER A 43 -10.08 -10.80 -33.29
C SER A 43 -11.39 -10.74 -34.08
N LEU A 44 -11.86 -9.54 -34.44
CA LEU A 44 -13.11 -9.34 -35.17
C LEU A 44 -12.98 -9.66 -36.67
N ASN A 45 -11.84 -9.31 -37.28
CA ASN A 45 -11.61 -9.51 -38.72
C ASN A 45 -11.44 -10.99 -39.14
N LYS A 46 -11.18 -11.91 -38.20
CA LYS A 46 -11.09 -13.35 -38.50
C LYS A 46 -12.44 -14.07 -38.50
N ASN A 47 -13.52 -13.42 -38.05
CA ASN A 47 -14.80 -14.05 -37.71
C ASN A 47 -15.99 -13.48 -38.50
N GLU A 48 -15.92 -13.47 -39.84
CA GLU A 48 -17.08 -13.09 -40.68
C GLU A 48 -18.23 -14.11 -40.66
N ASN A 49 -18.03 -15.31 -40.10
CA ASN A 49 -19.05 -16.35 -40.00
C ASN A 49 -19.20 -16.88 -38.56
N ASN A 50 -20.11 -16.29 -37.77
CA ASN A 50 -20.68 -16.81 -36.51
C ASN A 50 -19.77 -16.97 -35.26
N SER A 51 -19.02 -15.96 -34.83
CA SER A 51 -18.24 -16.05 -33.58
C SER A 51 -17.90 -14.71 -32.91
N ASN A 52 -18.93 -13.91 -32.60
CA ASN A 52 -18.79 -12.83 -31.61
C ASN A 52 -18.76 -13.34 -30.16
N GLU A 53 -18.91 -14.66 -29.94
CA GLU A 53 -19.07 -15.28 -28.61
C GLU A 53 -17.74 -15.68 -27.92
N PHE A 54 -16.61 -15.77 -28.64
CA PHE A 54 -15.36 -16.31 -28.09
C PHE A 54 -14.32 -15.22 -27.75
N ILE A 55 -13.63 -15.37 -26.61
CA ILE A 55 -12.47 -14.57 -26.18
C ILE A 55 -11.21 -15.09 -26.88
N MET A 56 -10.42 -14.18 -27.45
CA MET A 56 -9.14 -14.49 -28.09
C MET A 56 -7.97 -14.08 -27.18
N ASN A 57 -6.79 -14.67 -27.39
CA ASN A 57 -5.57 -14.34 -26.61
C ASN A 57 -5.17 -12.86 -26.64
N SER A 58 -5.67 -12.09 -27.60
CA SER A 58 -5.42 -10.65 -27.73
C SER A 58 -6.49 -9.78 -27.07
N ASP A 59 -7.60 -10.36 -26.62
CA ASP A 59 -8.66 -9.63 -25.91
C ASP A 59 -8.27 -9.41 -24.44
N VAL A 60 -8.89 -8.41 -23.79
CA VAL A 60 -8.61 -8.02 -22.40
C VAL A 60 -9.90 -8.05 -21.58
N LEU A 61 -9.82 -8.55 -20.35
CA LEU A 61 -10.89 -8.54 -19.35
C LEU A 61 -10.60 -7.43 -18.33
N LEU A 62 -11.35 -6.34 -18.42
CA LEU A 62 -11.31 -5.28 -17.43
C LEU A 62 -12.27 -5.62 -16.28
N ILE A 63 -11.77 -5.57 -15.04
CA ILE A 63 -12.58 -5.75 -13.82
C ILE A 63 -12.27 -4.63 -12.84
N ALA A 64 -13.28 -3.90 -12.39
CA ALA A 64 -13.13 -2.84 -11.42
C ALA A 64 -14.09 -3.05 -10.23
N PHE A 65 -13.57 -2.81 -9.02
CA PHE A 65 -14.34 -2.82 -7.78
C PHE A 65 -14.28 -1.44 -7.14
N HIS A 66 -15.41 -0.95 -6.67
CA HIS A 66 -15.41 0.16 -5.74
C HIS A 66 -14.86 -0.34 -4.38
N HIS A 67 -13.89 0.37 -3.81
CA HIS A 67 -13.21 -0.02 -2.58
C HIS A 67 -14.12 -0.23 -1.37
N VAL A 68 -15.32 0.38 -1.37
CA VAL A 68 -16.33 0.17 -0.32
C VAL A 68 -16.74 -1.30 -0.15
N ALA A 69 -16.60 -2.11 -1.20
CA ALA A 69 -17.06 -3.50 -1.23
C ALA A 69 -15.89 -4.51 -1.26
N SER A 70 -14.66 -4.06 -1.46
CA SER A 70 -13.53 -4.95 -1.74
C SER A 70 -12.20 -4.35 -1.30
N ASP A 71 -11.43 -5.16 -0.59
CA ASP A 71 -10.05 -4.88 -0.21
C ASP A 71 -9.03 -5.65 -1.05
N ARG A 72 -7.73 -5.50 -0.75
CA ARG A 72 -6.64 -6.16 -1.51
C ARG A 72 -6.78 -7.69 -1.53
N ALA A 73 -7.19 -8.30 -0.43
CA ALA A 73 -7.32 -9.75 -0.28
C ALA A 73 -8.56 -10.30 -1.00
N SER A 74 -9.63 -9.51 -1.04
CA SER A 74 -10.85 -9.81 -1.78
C SER A 74 -10.59 -10.09 -3.26
N ARG A 75 -9.56 -9.47 -3.84
CA ARG A 75 -9.16 -9.71 -5.24
C ARG A 75 -8.74 -11.17 -5.49
N SER A 76 -7.85 -11.70 -4.65
CA SER A 76 -7.40 -13.10 -4.80
C SER A 76 -8.52 -14.09 -4.55
N ILE A 77 -9.42 -13.80 -3.61
CA ILE A 77 -10.61 -14.62 -3.33
C ILE A 77 -11.51 -14.63 -4.56
N PHE A 78 -11.85 -13.45 -5.08
CA PHE A 78 -12.69 -13.30 -6.26
C PHE A 78 -12.14 -14.07 -7.47
N PHE A 79 -10.86 -13.94 -7.79
CA PHE A 79 -10.29 -14.63 -8.94
C PHE A 79 -10.20 -16.14 -8.76
N ASN A 80 -9.95 -16.62 -7.55
CA ASN A 80 -9.99 -18.04 -7.25
C ASN A 80 -11.41 -18.60 -7.42
N ASP A 81 -12.42 -17.89 -6.90
CA ASP A 81 -13.83 -18.29 -7.01
C ASP A 81 -14.32 -18.22 -8.46
N LEU A 82 -13.93 -17.19 -9.21
CA LEU A 82 -14.24 -17.05 -10.63
C LEU A 82 -13.63 -18.20 -11.46
N CYS A 83 -12.37 -18.54 -11.18
CA CYS A 83 -11.66 -19.67 -11.81
C CYS A 83 -12.36 -21.00 -11.51
N LEU A 84 -12.72 -21.23 -10.24
CA LEU A 84 -13.45 -22.43 -9.81
C LEU A 84 -14.81 -22.54 -10.51
N ALA A 85 -15.61 -21.48 -10.46
CA ALA A 85 -16.95 -21.44 -11.02
C ALA A 85 -16.95 -21.68 -12.53
N TYR A 86 -16.00 -21.07 -13.24
CA TYR A 86 -15.85 -21.24 -14.68
C TYR A 86 -15.43 -22.67 -15.05
N ASN A 87 -14.40 -23.22 -14.40
CA ASN A 87 -13.84 -24.53 -14.75
C ASN A 87 -14.76 -25.70 -14.43
N THR A 88 -15.55 -25.58 -13.37
CA THR A 88 -16.43 -26.66 -12.92
C THR A 88 -17.80 -26.58 -13.58
N ASN A 89 -18.14 -25.48 -14.26
CA ASN A 89 -19.52 -25.11 -14.62
C ASN A 89 -20.50 -25.23 -13.44
N ALA A 90 -19.98 -25.31 -12.22
CA ALA A 90 -20.74 -25.27 -10.99
C ALA A 90 -20.63 -23.84 -10.53
N ILE A 91 -21.72 -23.10 -10.68
CA ILE A 91 -21.96 -21.96 -9.83
C ILE A 91 -22.09 -22.58 -8.44
N SER A 92 -21.03 -22.55 -7.64
CA SER A 92 -21.05 -22.94 -6.23
C SER A 92 -21.82 -21.88 -5.43
N ILE A 93 -23.05 -21.60 -5.86
CA ILE A 93 -24.07 -20.96 -5.05
C ILE A 93 -24.96 -22.11 -4.60
N GLU A 94 -24.39 -23.06 -3.86
CA GLU A 94 -25.15 -23.45 -2.68
C GLU A 94 -24.99 -22.24 -1.78
N ASP A 95 -25.93 -21.29 -1.88
CA ASP A 95 -26.23 -20.36 -0.81
C ASP A 95 -26.60 -21.24 0.38
N ASP A 96 -25.60 -21.83 1.03
CA ASP A 96 -25.77 -22.33 2.36
C ASP A 96 -26.08 -21.07 3.15
N ASP A 97 -27.35 -20.91 3.53
CA ASP A 97 -27.91 -19.77 4.27
C ASP A 97 -27.14 -19.57 5.60
N GLU A 98 -26.27 -20.52 5.95
CA GLU A 98 -25.34 -20.54 7.08
C GLU A 98 -23.94 -19.97 6.79
N SER A 99 -23.59 -19.66 5.53
CA SER A 99 -22.27 -19.13 5.18
C SER A 99 -22.10 -17.69 5.65
N LEU A 100 -21.01 -17.44 6.39
CA LEU A 100 -20.72 -16.12 6.95
C LEU A 100 -20.48 -15.10 5.83
N GLN A 101 -21.24 -14.00 5.82
CA GLN A 101 -21.09 -12.91 4.86
C GLN A 101 -20.47 -11.67 5.51
N TYR A 102 -20.00 -10.73 4.67
CA TYR A 102 -19.47 -9.45 5.15
C TYR A 102 -20.52 -8.63 5.94
N ILE A 103 -21.81 -8.78 5.64
CA ILE A 103 -22.89 -8.12 6.37
C ILE A 103 -22.97 -8.64 7.82
N ASP A 104 -22.76 -9.93 8.05
CA ASP A 104 -22.75 -10.52 9.39
C ASP A 104 -21.58 -10.00 10.21
N TYR A 105 -20.40 -9.89 9.59
CA TYR A 105 -19.24 -9.23 10.19
C TYR A 105 -19.57 -7.78 10.57
N SER A 106 -20.18 -7.02 9.66
CA SER A 106 -20.55 -5.62 9.88
C SER A 106 -21.59 -5.44 10.99
N ILE A 107 -22.51 -6.40 11.16
CA ILE A 107 -23.47 -6.42 12.27
C ILE A 107 -22.74 -6.76 13.58
N HIS A 108 -21.89 -7.80 13.58
CA HIS A 108 -21.13 -8.23 14.74
C HIS A 108 -20.23 -7.12 15.28
N GLU A 109 -19.52 -6.40 14.40
CA GLU A 109 -18.64 -5.28 14.76
C GLU A 109 -19.39 -4.18 15.54
N ARG A 110 -20.67 -3.94 15.22
CA ARG A 110 -21.51 -2.96 15.94
C ARG A 110 -22.01 -3.44 17.30
N LEU A 111 -22.03 -4.76 17.53
CA LEU A 111 -22.62 -5.36 18.73
C LEU A 111 -21.59 -5.72 19.80
N ILE A 112 -20.33 -5.92 19.41
CA ILE A 112 -19.26 -6.28 20.33
C ILE A 112 -18.88 -5.09 21.23
N ASP A 113 -18.60 -5.38 22.51
CA ASP A 113 -18.09 -4.38 23.44
C ASP A 113 -16.62 -4.07 23.12
N MET A 114 -16.38 -2.83 22.69
CA MET A 114 -15.05 -2.33 22.34
C MET A 114 -14.47 -1.37 23.40
N THR A 115 -14.97 -1.40 24.65
CA THR A 115 -14.54 -0.46 25.69
C THR A 115 -13.03 -0.49 25.94
N THR A 116 -12.42 -1.68 25.99
CA THR A 116 -10.97 -1.82 26.17
C THR A 116 -10.20 -1.26 24.98
N SER A 117 -10.63 -1.56 23.74
CA SER A 117 -9.98 -1.03 22.54
C SER A 117 -10.11 0.50 22.44
N ARG A 118 -11.26 1.06 22.83
CA ARG A 118 -11.43 2.50 22.96
C ARG A 118 -10.41 3.11 23.94
N GLN A 119 -10.30 2.56 25.14
CA GLN A 119 -9.34 3.07 26.14
C GLN A 119 -7.89 2.99 25.66
N PHE A 120 -7.55 1.90 24.96
CA PHE A 120 -6.25 1.77 24.32
C PHE A 120 -6.01 2.89 23.32
N TRP A 121 -6.95 3.13 22.38
CA TRP A 121 -6.77 4.16 21.36
C TRP A 121 -6.74 5.59 21.91
N ASP A 122 -7.56 5.87 22.94
CA ASP A 122 -7.55 7.15 23.65
C ASP A 122 -6.15 7.39 24.26
N SER A 123 -5.54 6.38 24.89
CA SER A 123 -4.19 6.47 25.47
C SER A 123 -3.08 6.48 24.41
N GLN A 124 -3.21 5.68 23.35
CA GLN A 124 -2.23 5.55 22.28
C GLN A 124 -1.98 6.88 21.56
N LEU A 125 -3.02 7.71 21.42
CA LEU A 125 -2.97 9.01 20.73
C LEU A 125 -3.03 10.21 21.68
N GLU A 126 -2.96 9.96 23.00
CA GLU A 126 -2.99 11.00 24.02
C GLU A 126 -1.82 11.99 23.85
N GLU A 127 -2.11 13.30 23.86
CA GLU A 127 -1.13 14.37 23.67
C GLU A 127 -0.42 14.40 22.30
N TYR A 128 -0.79 13.53 21.35
CA TYR A 128 -0.25 13.60 19.99
C TYR A 128 -0.80 14.82 19.25
N ASN A 129 0.04 15.48 18.43
CA ASN A 129 -0.41 16.57 17.57
C ASN A 129 -1.17 16.02 16.36
N LEU A 130 -2.49 15.88 16.51
CA LEU A 130 -3.38 15.34 15.48
C LEU A 130 -3.74 16.36 14.39
N GLU A 131 -3.40 17.65 14.59
CA GLU A 131 -3.78 18.74 13.68
C GLU A 131 -2.79 18.93 12.53
N SER A 132 -1.54 18.48 12.70
CA SER A 132 -0.46 18.70 11.75
C SER A 132 0.08 17.39 11.19
N PRO A 133 0.36 17.31 9.88
CA PRO A 133 1.11 16.19 9.33
C PRO A 133 2.56 16.21 9.83
N LEU A 134 3.29 15.11 9.61
CA LEU A 134 4.73 15.08 9.83
C LEU A 134 5.43 16.18 9.01
N SER A 135 6.44 16.82 9.61
CA SER A 135 7.20 17.91 8.98
C SER A 135 8.22 17.36 7.99
N LEU A 136 7.73 16.87 6.85
CA LEU A 136 8.54 16.32 5.75
C LEU A 136 9.13 17.44 4.87
N PRO A 137 10.27 17.21 4.19
CA PRO A 137 10.88 18.17 3.27
C PRO A 137 10.07 18.25 1.96
N VAL A 138 8.94 18.95 2.00
CA VAL A 138 8.05 19.20 0.86
C VAL A 138 8.51 20.41 0.05
N ASP A 139 8.28 20.39 -1.27
CA ASP A 139 8.63 21.47 -2.20
C ASP A 139 7.51 22.53 -2.30
N ARG A 140 6.29 22.13 -1.95
CA ARG A 140 5.07 22.94 -2.04
C ARG A 140 4.27 22.87 -0.76
N HIS A 141 3.37 23.84 -0.57
CA HIS A 141 2.42 23.79 0.53
C HIS A 141 1.27 22.85 0.19
N ARG A 142 0.83 22.12 1.21
CA ARG A 142 -0.34 21.26 1.18
C ARG A 142 -1.56 22.02 0.66
N LEU A 143 -2.19 21.47 -0.37
CA LEU A 143 -3.52 21.88 -0.81
C LEU A 143 -4.57 21.36 0.19
N SER A 144 -5.76 21.94 0.19
CA SER A 144 -6.88 21.32 0.90
C SER A 144 -7.16 19.94 0.31
N ASN A 145 -7.67 19.01 1.12
CA ASN A 145 -7.97 17.64 0.68
C ASN A 145 -8.88 17.60 -0.56
N ASP A 146 -9.83 18.52 -0.67
CA ASP A 146 -10.72 18.68 -1.83
C ASP A 146 -10.01 19.12 -3.13
N HIS A 147 -8.71 19.39 -3.06
CA HIS A 147 -7.87 19.93 -4.14
C HIS A 147 -6.67 19.05 -4.50
N ARG A 148 -6.66 17.77 -4.08
CA ARG A 148 -5.60 16.79 -4.41
C ARG A 148 -5.69 16.26 -5.84
N SER A 149 -4.60 16.36 -6.60
CA SER A 149 -4.48 15.85 -7.98
C SER A 149 -4.46 14.34 -8.07
N SER A 150 -4.10 13.67 -6.97
CA SER A 150 -3.80 12.24 -6.93
C SER A 150 -2.61 11.85 -7.82
N SER A 151 -1.93 12.81 -8.45
CA SER A 151 -0.71 12.54 -9.22
C SER A 151 0.41 12.22 -8.25
N ALA A 152 1.29 11.29 -8.62
CA ALA A 152 2.40 10.89 -7.78
C ALA A 152 3.76 11.16 -8.42
N CYS A 153 4.71 11.54 -7.57
CA CYS A 153 6.13 11.36 -7.83
C CYS A 153 6.56 10.03 -7.21
N VAL A 154 7.27 9.21 -7.98
CA VAL A 154 7.65 7.87 -7.55
C VAL A 154 9.13 7.62 -7.73
N THR A 155 9.75 7.01 -6.73
CA THR A 155 11.05 6.37 -6.87
C THR A 155 10.96 4.93 -6.38
N GLN A 156 11.63 4.02 -7.08
CA GLN A 156 11.67 2.61 -6.75
C GLN A 156 13.11 2.13 -6.77
N ILE A 157 13.51 1.46 -5.68
CA ILE A 157 14.86 0.93 -5.51
C ILE A 157 14.75 -0.55 -5.20
N SER A 158 15.52 -1.36 -5.94
CA SER A 158 15.60 -2.80 -5.73
C SER A 158 16.95 -3.14 -5.14
N PHE A 159 16.95 -3.89 -4.05
CA PHE A 159 18.19 -4.34 -3.43
C PHE A 159 18.70 -5.60 -4.12
N ASP A 160 20.00 -5.83 -4.03
CA ASP A 160 20.58 -7.10 -4.43
C ASP A 160 20.17 -8.23 -3.46
N ASN A 161 20.51 -9.46 -3.83
CA ASN A 161 20.17 -10.65 -3.04
C ASN A 161 20.88 -10.67 -1.68
N GLU A 162 22.09 -10.12 -1.57
CA GLU A 162 22.84 -10.12 -0.31
C GLU A 162 22.13 -9.26 0.74
N ILE A 163 21.81 -8.02 0.38
CA ILE A 163 21.09 -7.08 1.25
C ILE A 163 19.68 -7.61 1.56
N SER A 164 19.00 -8.16 0.56
CA SER A 164 17.65 -8.73 0.75
C SER A 164 17.67 -9.89 1.76
N GLN A 165 18.64 -10.81 1.64
CA GLN A 165 18.78 -11.92 2.58
C GLN A 165 19.17 -11.43 3.98
N LEU A 166 20.04 -10.43 4.08
CA LEU A 166 20.45 -9.86 5.37
C LEU A 166 19.30 -9.21 6.14
N PHE A 167 18.41 -8.51 5.43
CA PHE A 167 17.18 -7.97 6.02
C PHE A 167 16.28 -9.08 6.59
N LEU A 168 16.09 -10.17 5.82
CA LEU A 168 15.27 -11.31 6.26
C LEU A 168 15.91 -12.08 7.43
N ASP A 169 17.24 -12.28 7.38
CA ASP A 169 17.99 -12.92 8.44
C ASP A 169 17.94 -12.10 9.73
N TYR A 170 18.07 -10.77 9.64
CA TYR A 170 17.93 -9.87 10.78
C TYR A 170 16.52 -9.98 11.38
N ALA A 171 15.48 -9.93 10.56
CA ALA A 171 14.10 -10.09 11.04
C ALA A 171 13.92 -11.41 11.80
N CYS A 172 14.47 -12.50 11.26
CA CYS A 172 14.44 -13.82 11.87
C CYS A 172 15.18 -13.88 13.22
N ILE A 173 16.41 -13.37 13.27
CA ILE A 173 17.28 -13.35 14.47
C ILE A 173 16.63 -12.56 15.60
N HIS A 174 16.01 -11.42 15.28
CA HIS A 174 15.39 -10.53 16.27
C HIS A 174 13.92 -10.86 16.57
N HIS A 175 13.41 -11.98 16.02
CA HIS A 175 12.03 -12.45 16.21
C HIS A 175 10.97 -11.39 15.87
N VAL A 176 11.20 -10.66 14.77
CA VAL A 176 10.28 -9.66 14.21
C VAL A 176 9.84 -10.05 12.80
N THR A 177 8.70 -9.53 12.37
CA THR A 177 8.27 -9.69 10.98
C THR A 177 9.02 -8.71 10.06
N PRO A 178 9.15 -9.04 8.75
CA PRO A 178 9.64 -8.09 7.75
C PRO A 178 8.92 -6.74 7.76
N PHE A 179 7.60 -6.74 8.01
CA PHE A 179 6.81 -5.52 8.18
C PHE A 179 7.30 -4.69 9.39
N GLN A 180 7.47 -5.32 10.56
CA GLN A 180 7.93 -4.62 11.77
C GLN A 180 9.34 -4.04 11.59
N LEU A 181 10.23 -4.77 10.93
CA LEU A 181 11.58 -4.29 10.63
C LEU A 181 11.57 -3.13 9.63
N GLY A 182 10.82 -3.24 8.52
CA GLY A 182 10.67 -2.15 7.56
C GLY A 182 10.06 -0.89 8.17
N LEU A 183 9.04 -1.05 9.02
CA LEU A 183 8.44 0.06 9.76
C LEU A 183 9.44 0.70 10.74
N THR A 184 10.28 -0.10 11.40
CA THR A 184 11.34 0.41 12.28
C THR A 184 12.36 1.24 11.51
N ILE A 185 12.78 0.78 10.33
CA ILE A 185 13.68 1.52 9.45
C ILE A 185 13.03 2.85 9.05
N LEU A 186 11.74 2.86 8.72
CA LEU A 186 11.02 4.09 8.40
C LEU A 186 10.97 5.05 9.60
N TYR A 187 10.72 4.58 10.82
CA TYR A 187 10.78 5.45 12.01
C TYR A 187 12.15 6.06 12.23
N ALA A 188 13.22 5.26 12.13
CA ALA A 188 14.59 5.75 12.26
C ALA A 188 14.94 6.77 11.17
N PHE A 189 14.52 6.49 9.92
CA PHE A 189 14.70 7.38 8.79
C PHE A 189 13.94 8.69 8.94
N LEU A 190 12.65 8.63 9.31
CA LEU A 190 11.80 9.80 9.49
C LEU A 190 12.29 10.65 10.66
N PHE A 191 12.68 10.07 11.80
CA PHE A 191 13.29 10.80 12.91
C PHE A 191 14.43 11.70 12.43
N LYS A 192 15.29 11.18 11.55
CA LYS A 192 16.39 11.97 10.98
C LYS A 192 15.90 12.98 9.93
N LEU A 193 14.94 12.60 9.09
CA LEU A 193 14.41 13.43 8.01
C LEU A 193 13.62 14.63 8.53
N THR A 194 12.98 14.51 9.70
CA THR A 194 12.22 15.55 10.39
C THR A 194 13.06 16.32 11.41
N HIS A 195 14.40 16.28 11.29
CA HIS A 195 15.34 17.00 12.16
C HIS A 195 15.26 16.63 13.65
N GLY A 196 14.96 15.36 13.95
CA GLY A 196 14.95 14.83 15.30
C GLY A 196 13.58 14.83 15.98
N ASP A 197 12.49 14.96 15.22
CA ASP A 197 11.15 14.74 15.78
C ASP A 197 11.02 13.30 16.26
N ASN A 198 10.79 13.15 17.55
CA ASN A 198 10.79 11.87 18.24
C ASN A 198 9.39 11.39 18.62
N ASP A 199 8.33 12.08 18.24
CA ASP A 199 6.95 11.61 18.39
C ASP A 199 6.33 11.44 16.99
N LEU A 200 6.46 10.23 16.43
CA LEU A 200 6.11 9.94 15.04
C LEU A 200 4.85 9.09 14.98
N CYS A 201 3.89 9.49 14.13
CA CYS A 201 2.72 8.69 13.81
C CYS A 201 2.71 8.34 12.31
N ILE A 202 2.68 7.05 12.01
CA ILE A 202 2.69 6.50 10.66
C ILE A 202 1.42 5.67 10.48
N SER A 203 0.70 5.89 9.38
CA SER A 203 -0.42 5.05 8.99
C SER A 203 0.05 3.70 8.48
N CYS A 204 -0.57 2.62 8.94
CA CYS A 204 -0.36 1.29 8.37
C CYS A 204 -1.69 0.66 7.95
N LEU A 205 -1.64 -0.21 6.94
CA LEU A 205 -2.79 -0.98 6.50
C LEU A 205 -2.87 -2.31 7.24
N ASN A 206 -3.97 -2.50 7.97
CA ASN A 206 -4.26 -3.74 8.68
C ASN A 206 -5.34 -4.50 7.94
N ALA A 207 -5.06 -5.75 7.55
CA ALA A 207 -6.02 -6.57 6.81
C ALA A 207 -7.31 -6.88 7.60
N ASN A 208 -7.24 -6.87 8.94
CA ASN A 208 -8.36 -7.12 9.86
C ASN A 208 -9.15 -8.43 9.60
N ARG A 209 -8.49 -9.41 8.98
CA ARG A 209 -8.99 -10.79 8.83
C ARG A 209 -8.41 -11.69 9.91
N TYR A 210 -8.68 -11.32 11.16
CA TYR A 210 -8.07 -11.91 12.37
C TYR A 210 -8.67 -13.26 12.80
N LYS A 211 -9.80 -13.65 12.18
CA LYS A 211 -10.45 -14.96 12.37
C LYS A 211 -10.38 -15.75 11.07
N THR A 212 -10.22 -17.07 11.16
CA THR A 212 -10.11 -17.95 9.99
C THR A 212 -11.34 -17.85 9.09
N GLU A 213 -12.52 -17.69 9.69
CA GLU A 213 -13.81 -17.54 9.02
C GLU A 213 -13.88 -16.27 8.16
N LEU A 214 -13.06 -15.25 8.46
CA LEU A 214 -13.02 -14.00 7.70
C LEU A 214 -12.04 -14.04 6.52
N GLN A 215 -11.18 -15.06 6.42
CA GLN A 215 -10.08 -15.05 5.45
C GLN A 215 -10.57 -15.21 4.00
N ASN A 216 -11.70 -15.87 3.78
CA ASN A 216 -12.23 -16.20 2.45
C ASN A 216 -13.49 -15.39 2.09
N ILE A 217 -13.76 -14.29 2.77
CA ILE A 217 -14.93 -13.44 2.51
C ILE A 217 -14.53 -12.22 1.66
N ILE A 218 -15.21 -11.98 0.54
CA ILE A 218 -15.07 -10.72 -0.20
C ILE A 218 -15.70 -9.59 0.62
N GLY A 219 -14.95 -8.52 0.88
CA GLY A 219 -15.42 -7.40 1.68
C GLY A 219 -14.35 -6.36 1.98
N MET A 220 -14.76 -5.24 2.57
CA MET A 220 -13.85 -4.15 2.95
C MET A 220 -13.41 -4.32 4.41
N PHE A 221 -12.44 -5.22 4.65
CA PHE A 221 -11.90 -5.44 6.00
C PHE A 221 -10.72 -4.54 6.32
N VAL A 222 -9.92 -4.18 5.31
CA VAL A 222 -8.71 -3.38 5.50
C VAL A 222 -9.03 -2.09 6.23
N SER A 223 -8.25 -1.79 7.27
CA SER A 223 -8.32 -0.55 8.02
C SER A 223 -6.98 0.16 8.00
N THR A 224 -7.01 1.48 7.83
CA THR A 224 -5.84 2.34 7.99
C THR A 224 -5.78 2.77 9.45
N LEU A 225 -4.71 2.42 10.15
CA LEU A 225 -4.58 2.70 11.59
C LEU A 225 -3.31 3.52 11.88
N PRO A 226 -3.36 4.45 12.85
CA PRO A 226 -2.19 5.20 13.28
C PRO A 226 -1.29 4.36 14.19
N TYR A 227 -0.06 4.16 13.74
CA TYR A 227 1.01 3.59 14.55
C TYR A 227 1.83 4.77 15.07
N ARG A 228 1.66 5.10 16.36
CA ARG A 228 2.43 6.15 17.03
C ARG A 228 3.57 5.54 17.83
N VAL A 229 4.76 6.08 17.67
CA VAL A 229 5.98 5.71 18.38
C VAL A 229 6.63 6.98 18.90
N GLN A 230 6.85 7.02 20.21
CA GLN A 230 7.74 7.99 20.86
C GLN A 230 9.13 7.36 20.95
N LEU A 231 10.07 7.89 20.17
CA LEU A 231 11.44 7.40 20.06
C LEU A 231 12.32 8.02 21.15
N ASP A 232 13.22 7.23 21.72
CA ASP A 232 14.40 7.75 22.40
C ASP A 232 15.57 7.84 21.40
N PRO A 233 16.14 9.02 21.14
CA PRO A 233 17.30 9.18 20.26
C PRO A 233 18.51 8.33 20.67
N HIS A 234 18.60 7.93 21.93
CA HIS A 234 19.73 7.15 22.47
C HIS A 234 19.56 5.65 22.29
N TRP A 235 18.36 5.18 21.93
CA TRP A 235 18.15 3.76 21.65
C TRP A 235 19.07 3.29 20.54
N SER A 236 19.61 2.09 20.73
CA SER A 236 20.18 1.33 19.64
C SER A 236 19.09 0.98 18.62
N PHE A 237 19.50 0.60 17.41
CA PHE A 237 18.54 0.12 16.42
C PHE A 237 17.79 -1.13 16.91
N ASP A 238 18.49 -2.04 17.59
CA ASP A 238 17.86 -3.24 18.17
C ASP A 238 16.80 -2.91 19.24
N GLU A 239 17.06 -1.91 20.08
CA GLU A 239 16.11 -1.44 21.08
C GLU A 239 14.87 -0.84 20.42
N LEU A 240 15.05 -0.05 19.36
CA LEU A 240 13.94 0.48 18.57
C LEU A 240 13.15 -0.65 17.90
N VAL A 241 13.80 -1.67 17.34
CA VAL A 241 13.14 -2.83 16.72
C VAL A 241 12.25 -3.56 17.72
N GLN A 242 12.73 -3.81 18.94
CA GLN A 242 11.91 -4.45 19.97
C GLN A 242 10.75 -3.55 20.43
N TYR A 243 10.99 -2.24 20.56
CA TYR A 243 9.94 -1.30 20.93
C TYR A 243 8.83 -1.25 19.86
N VAL A 244 9.19 -1.12 18.58
CA VAL A 244 8.24 -1.10 17.45
C VAL A 244 7.48 -2.40 17.35
N ARG A 245 8.14 -3.56 17.59
CA ARG A 245 7.49 -4.87 17.66
C ARG A 245 6.37 -4.90 18.71
N GLU A 246 6.66 -4.48 19.95
CA GLU A 246 5.68 -4.44 21.04
C GLU A 246 4.51 -3.49 20.73
N ARG A 247 4.81 -2.31 20.18
CA ARG A 247 3.78 -1.36 19.74
C ARG A 247 2.89 -1.96 18.65
N CYS A 248 3.47 -2.62 17.65
CA CYS A 248 2.72 -3.27 16.59
C CYS A 248 1.79 -4.36 17.13
N LEU A 249 2.25 -5.19 18.06
CA LEU A 249 1.43 -6.24 18.67
C LEU A 249 0.26 -5.64 19.46
N SER A 250 0.51 -4.60 20.26
CA SER A 250 -0.53 -3.91 21.02
C SER A 250 -1.60 -3.29 20.10
N ILE A 251 -1.18 -2.67 18.99
CA ILE A 251 -2.11 -2.12 18.00
C ILE A 251 -2.92 -3.23 17.32
N LEU A 252 -2.31 -4.36 16.97
CA LEU A 252 -2.99 -5.49 16.35
C LEU A 252 -4.08 -6.10 17.24
N GLU A 253 -3.87 -6.14 18.56
CA GLU A 253 -4.89 -6.59 19.52
C GLU A 253 -6.15 -5.71 19.49
N HIS A 254 -6.01 -4.43 19.13
CA HIS A 254 -7.08 -3.43 19.09
C HIS A 254 -7.43 -2.94 17.67
N SER A 255 -6.93 -3.60 16.62
CA SER A 255 -7.07 -3.14 15.23
C SER A 255 -8.48 -3.28 14.66
N HIS A 256 -9.31 -4.07 15.33
CA HIS A 256 -10.73 -4.23 15.01
C HIS A 256 -11.56 -3.02 15.43
N TYR A 257 -10.99 -2.08 16.20
CA TYR A 257 -11.69 -0.84 16.55
C TYR A 257 -11.67 0.12 15.35
N PRO A 258 -12.83 0.53 14.82
CA PRO A 258 -12.84 1.25 13.55
C PRO A 258 -12.22 2.64 13.67
N LEU A 259 -11.44 3.04 12.65
CA LEU A 259 -10.80 4.36 12.58
C LEU A 259 -11.81 5.50 12.81
N GLN A 260 -13.02 5.38 12.25
CA GLN A 260 -14.06 6.41 12.40
C GLN A 260 -14.44 6.64 13.87
N HIS A 261 -14.42 5.59 14.69
CA HIS A 261 -14.65 5.70 16.13
C HIS A 261 -13.44 6.32 16.85
N ILE A 262 -12.21 6.00 16.46
CA ILE A 262 -11.00 6.65 16.97
C ILE A 262 -11.07 8.16 16.72
N LEU A 263 -11.35 8.57 15.48
CA LEU A 263 -11.47 9.98 15.09
C LEU A 263 -12.60 10.69 15.85
N ALA A 264 -13.75 10.02 16.02
CA ALA A 264 -14.89 10.58 16.74
C ALA A 264 -14.58 10.80 18.23
N ASN A 265 -13.87 9.86 18.89
CA ASN A 265 -13.47 9.99 20.29
C ASN A 265 -12.49 11.15 20.50
N LEU A 266 -11.59 11.35 19.55
CA LEU A 266 -10.60 12.44 19.57
C LEU A 266 -11.17 13.78 19.07
N HIS A 267 -12.47 13.84 18.77
CA HIS A 267 -13.14 15.01 18.21
C HIS A 267 -12.49 15.57 16.92
N ILE A 268 -11.84 14.70 16.16
CA ILE A 268 -11.19 15.06 14.89
C ILE A 268 -12.26 15.19 13.81
N ASN A 269 -12.22 16.28 13.06
CA ASN A 269 -13.04 16.43 11.87
C ASN A 269 -12.56 15.44 10.80
N GLN A 270 -13.46 14.56 10.32
CA GLN A 270 -13.17 13.56 9.29
C GLN A 270 -12.63 14.16 7.98
N LEU A 271 -12.84 15.47 7.75
CA LEU A 271 -12.29 16.17 6.59
C LEU A 271 -10.81 16.56 6.73
N ASN A 272 -10.24 16.50 7.94
CA ASN A 272 -8.85 16.88 8.22
C ASN A 272 -8.13 15.79 9.03
N ILE A 273 -7.76 14.71 8.35
CA ILE A 273 -7.01 13.58 8.95
C ILE A 273 -5.53 13.65 8.52
N SER A 274 -4.96 14.87 8.55
CA SER A 274 -3.61 15.14 8.00
C SER A 274 -2.50 14.33 8.67
N PHE A 275 -2.68 13.93 9.94
CA PHE A 275 -1.69 13.10 10.65
C PHE A 275 -1.59 11.66 10.12
N LEU A 276 -2.54 11.20 9.29
CA LEU A 276 -2.51 9.87 8.65
C LEU A 276 -1.86 9.89 7.25
N GLU A 277 -1.33 11.01 6.81
CA GLU A 277 -0.85 11.22 5.43
C GLU A 277 0.55 10.65 5.15
N THR A 278 1.20 10.11 6.18
CA THR A 278 2.43 9.33 6.03
C THR A 278 2.10 7.87 6.25
N MET A 279 2.35 7.04 5.26
CA MET A 279 1.89 5.66 5.22
C MET A 279 3.02 4.66 4.96
N PHE A 280 2.91 3.50 5.60
CA PHE A 280 3.78 2.36 5.38
C PHE A 280 2.98 1.10 5.04
N ASP A 281 3.44 0.35 4.04
CA ASP A 281 2.95 -0.99 3.71
C ASP A 281 4.11 -1.96 3.47
N PHE A 282 3.84 -3.24 3.68
CA PHE A 282 4.73 -4.33 3.32
C PHE A 282 3.94 -5.37 2.53
N ILE A 283 4.27 -5.49 1.24
CA ILE A 283 3.62 -6.41 0.32
C ILE A 283 4.55 -7.58 0.04
N THR A 284 4.07 -8.79 0.29
CA THR A 284 4.69 -10.01 -0.24
C THR A 284 3.97 -10.39 -1.52
N ILE A 285 4.71 -10.50 -2.63
CA ILE A 285 4.18 -11.01 -3.89
C ILE A 285 4.03 -12.53 -3.75
N SER A 286 2.82 -13.05 -3.94
CA SER A 286 2.58 -14.51 -4.02
C SER A 286 2.31 -14.90 -5.47
N SER A 287 2.76 -16.09 -5.88
CA SER A 287 2.67 -16.61 -7.26
C SER A 287 1.24 -16.89 -7.75
N HIS A 288 0.22 -16.73 -6.90
CA HIS A 288 -1.10 -17.28 -7.16
C HIS A 288 -1.95 -16.43 -8.11
N THR A 289 -1.50 -15.22 -8.45
CA THR A 289 -2.23 -14.33 -9.37
C THR A 289 -1.81 -14.46 -10.84
N ASP A 290 -0.66 -15.09 -11.12
CA ASP A 290 -0.06 -15.06 -12.47
C ASP A 290 -0.50 -16.21 -13.39
N GLU A 291 -1.19 -17.22 -12.84
CA GLU A 291 -1.67 -18.38 -13.60
C GLU A 291 -3.13 -18.69 -13.27
N LEU A 292 -4.03 -17.76 -13.60
CA LEU A 292 -5.46 -18.09 -13.67
C LEU A 292 -5.70 -18.92 -14.94
N SER A 293 -6.34 -20.08 -14.81
CA SER A 293 -6.64 -20.97 -15.93
C SER A 293 -8.15 -21.18 -16.05
N PHE A 294 -8.69 -20.90 -17.22
CA PHE A 294 -10.11 -21.00 -17.53
C PHE A 294 -10.30 -21.97 -18.70
N ASP A 295 -10.74 -23.19 -18.41
CA ASP A 295 -10.86 -24.32 -19.34
C ASP A 295 -9.58 -24.55 -20.17
N GLY A 296 -8.42 -24.45 -19.50
CA GLY A 296 -7.11 -24.62 -20.11
C GLY A 296 -6.54 -23.38 -20.80
N ALA A 297 -7.27 -22.27 -20.88
CA ALA A 297 -6.73 -20.97 -21.30
C ALA A 297 -6.06 -20.27 -20.12
N SER A 298 -4.78 -19.92 -20.26
CA SER A 298 -4.06 -19.15 -19.24
C SER A 298 -4.28 -17.65 -19.41
N PHE A 299 -4.64 -16.99 -18.32
CA PHE A 299 -4.75 -15.55 -18.22
C PHE A 299 -3.52 -15.03 -17.51
N LYS A 300 -2.98 -13.94 -18.03
CA LYS A 300 -1.86 -13.22 -17.43
C LYS A 300 -2.32 -11.82 -17.17
N GLN A 301 -2.03 -11.30 -15.99
CA GLN A 301 -2.29 -9.91 -15.68
C GLN A 301 -1.63 -9.02 -16.74
N ALA A 302 -2.41 -8.15 -17.37
CA ALA A 302 -1.88 -7.13 -18.26
C ALA A 302 -0.99 -6.15 -17.46
N SER A 303 0.30 -6.13 -17.76
CA SER A 303 1.25 -5.17 -17.21
C SER A 303 1.50 -4.05 -18.22
N PHE A 304 1.23 -2.80 -17.85
CA PHE A 304 1.57 -1.63 -18.65
C PHE A 304 2.87 -1.01 -18.14
N GLU A 305 3.80 -0.68 -19.04
CA GLU A 305 5.10 -0.08 -18.67
C GLU A 305 4.97 1.28 -17.97
N GLN A 306 3.84 1.96 -18.14
CA GLN A 306 3.49 3.22 -17.47
C GLN A 306 2.10 3.08 -16.83
N SER A 307 2.06 2.52 -15.62
CA SER A 307 0.87 2.66 -14.77
C SER A 307 0.67 4.12 -14.40
N LEU A 308 -0.59 4.56 -14.31
CA LEU A 308 -0.91 5.84 -13.68
C LEU A 308 -0.50 5.75 -12.22
N GLU A 309 0.54 6.50 -11.85
CA GLU A 309 1.01 6.56 -10.48
C GLU A 309 0.07 7.45 -9.67
N VAL A 310 -0.73 6.81 -8.81
CA VAL A 310 -1.73 7.49 -7.98
C VAL A 310 -1.23 7.63 -6.55
N ALA A 311 -1.18 8.86 -6.05
CA ALA A 311 -0.85 9.17 -4.66
C ALA A 311 -2.12 9.30 -3.81
N LYS A 312 -2.39 8.29 -2.98
CA LYS A 312 -3.48 8.28 -1.99
C LYS A 312 -3.12 8.96 -0.65
N PHE A 313 -1.83 9.13 -0.41
CA PHE A 313 -1.25 9.72 0.79
C PHE A 313 -0.20 10.76 0.35
N ASP A 314 0.12 11.71 1.23
CA ASP A 314 1.19 12.67 0.95
C ASP A 314 2.54 11.98 0.79
N PHE A 315 2.81 10.97 1.62
CA PHE A 315 4.03 10.17 1.61
C PHE A 315 3.67 8.70 1.87
N SER A 316 3.98 7.80 0.95
CA SER A 316 3.75 6.36 1.10
C SER A 316 5.01 5.58 0.77
N LEU A 317 5.51 4.82 1.75
CA LEU A 317 6.60 3.88 1.56
C LEU A 317 6.05 2.46 1.57
N THR A 318 6.17 1.77 0.44
CA THR A 318 5.77 0.36 0.32
C THR A 318 7.01 -0.49 0.11
N PHE A 319 7.26 -1.42 1.02
CA PHE A 319 8.25 -2.47 0.81
C PHE A 319 7.60 -3.62 0.04
N VAL A 320 8.29 -4.14 -0.96
CA VAL A 320 7.83 -5.25 -1.78
C VAL A 320 8.85 -6.37 -1.69
N TYR A 321 8.40 -7.53 -1.20
CA TYR A 321 9.20 -8.73 -1.13
C TYR A 321 8.68 -9.75 -2.15
N ASN A 322 9.57 -10.20 -3.04
CA ASN A 322 9.28 -11.26 -4.00
C ASN A 322 10.07 -12.53 -3.65
N PRO A 323 9.43 -13.56 -3.06
CA PRO A 323 10.09 -14.82 -2.70
C PRO A 323 10.32 -15.75 -3.90
N ILE A 324 9.70 -15.50 -5.05
CA ILE A 324 9.64 -16.44 -6.18
C ILE A 324 10.53 -15.98 -7.34
N LEU A 325 10.41 -14.72 -7.75
CA LEU A 325 11.19 -14.15 -8.85
C LEU A 325 12.44 -13.45 -8.31
N GLU A 326 13.53 -13.54 -9.08
CA GLU A 326 14.77 -12.79 -8.86
C GLU A 326 15.49 -13.06 -7.51
N ASN A 327 15.37 -14.27 -6.97
CA ASN A 327 16.06 -14.74 -5.76
C ASN A 327 15.75 -13.91 -4.50
N ASN A 328 14.53 -13.99 -3.97
CA ASN A 328 14.15 -13.33 -2.69
C ASN A 328 14.33 -11.80 -2.72
N ARG A 329 14.08 -11.16 -3.85
CA ARG A 329 14.38 -9.73 -4.01
C ARG A 329 13.47 -8.88 -3.13
N LEU A 330 14.09 -8.03 -2.31
CA LEU A 330 13.44 -6.93 -1.62
C LEU A 330 13.58 -5.66 -2.46
N SER A 331 12.52 -4.90 -2.57
CA SER A 331 12.54 -3.55 -3.10
C SER A 331 11.68 -2.65 -2.23
N PHE A 332 11.83 -1.34 -2.41
CA PHE A 332 10.85 -0.40 -1.92
C PHE A 332 10.42 0.55 -3.03
N ARG A 333 9.20 1.02 -2.89
CA ARG A 333 8.62 2.07 -3.70
C ARG A 333 8.20 3.20 -2.77
N LEU A 334 8.75 4.38 -2.99
CA LEU A 334 8.33 5.61 -2.35
C LEU A 334 7.44 6.37 -3.34
N THR A 335 6.18 6.55 -2.97
CA THR A 335 5.16 7.25 -3.73
C THR A 335 4.74 8.47 -2.91
N CYS A 336 5.03 9.66 -3.42
CA CYS A 336 4.63 10.90 -2.78
C CYS A 336 3.64 11.67 -3.65
N SER A 337 2.77 12.45 -3.01
CA SER A 337 1.88 13.35 -3.73
C SER A 337 2.68 14.38 -4.53
N HIS A 338 2.46 14.43 -5.84
CA HIS A 338 3.04 15.45 -6.71
C HIS A 338 2.58 16.86 -6.30
N ASP A 339 1.46 16.99 -5.58
CA ASP A 339 0.99 18.28 -5.06
C ASP A 339 1.95 18.87 -4.02
N LEU A 340 2.80 18.03 -3.41
CA LEU A 340 3.74 18.39 -2.34
C LEU A 340 5.20 18.24 -2.75
N PHE A 341 5.52 17.24 -3.56
CA PHE A 341 6.90 16.84 -3.85
C PHE A 341 7.22 16.85 -5.35
N ASP A 342 8.41 17.31 -5.69
CA ASP A 342 9.03 17.17 -7.00
C ASP A 342 9.76 15.83 -7.14
N GLU A 343 9.90 15.34 -8.38
CA GLU A 343 10.56 14.06 -8.67
C GLU A 343 11.99 14.01 -8.15
N ILE A 344 12.71 15.14 -8.20
CA ILE A 344 14.09 15.26 -7.70
C ILE A 344 14.11 15.06 -6.19
N THR A 345 13.20 15.70 -5.46
CA THR A 345 13.08 15.57 -4.01
C THR A 345 12.73 14.14 -3.60
N VAL A 346 11.75 13.52 -4.27
CA VAL A 346 11.40 12.11 -4.02
C VAL A 346 12.57 11.18 -4.32
N THR A 347 13.28 11.40 -5.44
CA THR A 347 14.47 10.61 -5.80
C THR A 347 15.57 10.74 -4.76
N ASN A 348 15.83 11.95 -4.27
CA ASN A 348 16.84 12.19 -3.23
C ASN A 348 16.44 11.51 -1.91
N ILE A 349 15.19 11.64 -1.47
CA ILE A 349 14.68 10.93 -0.29
C ILE A 349 14.87 9.42 -0.46
N GLY A 350 14.53 8.87 -1.63
CA GLY A 350 14.72 7.45 -1.94
C GLY A 350 16.18 7.02 -1.84
N ARG A 351 17.11 7.78 -2.42
CA ARG A 351 18.56 7.50 -2.32
C ARG A 351 19.06 7.56 -0.88
N ARG A 352 18.59 8.53 -0.09
CA ARG A 352 18.95 8.63 1.33
C ARG A 352 18.44 7.43 2.11
N LEU A 353 17.23 6.95 1.84
CA LEU A 353 16.70 5.74 2.44
C LEU A 353 17.49 4.48 2.02
N GLU A 354 17.84 4.36 0.73
CA GLU A 354 18.73 3.31 0.24
C GLU A 354 20.07 3.33 0.96
N HIS A 355 20.65 4.51 1.16
CA HIS A 355 21.90 4.67 1.89
C HIS A 355 21.78 4.22 3.35
N CYS A 356 20.70 4.59 4.05
CA CYS A 356 20.44 4.06 5.40
C CYS A 356 20.31 2.53 5.41
N PHE A 357 19.66 1.97 4.39
CA PHE A 357 19.52 0.52 4.25
C PHE A 357 20.88 -0.15 4.07
N GLN A 358 21.74 0.42 3.22
CA GLN A 358 23.11 -0.04 3.04
C GLN A 358 23.90 0.09 4.34
N GLN A 359 23.79 1.19 5.10
CA GLN A 359 24.48 1.31 6.39
C GLN A 359 24.07 0.24 7.41
N LEU A 360 22.79 -0.14 7.42
CA LEU A 360 22.26 -1.17 8.31
C LEU A 360 22.72 -2.58 7.91
N PHE A 361 22.73 -2.88 6.61
CA PHE A 361 22.88 -4.25 6.10
C PHE A 361 24.13 -4.51 5.26
N SER A 362 24.99 -3.53 4.98
CA SER A 362 26.23 -3.79 4.22
C SER A 362 27.28 -4.51 5.08
N SER A 363 27.94 -5.47 4.44
CA SER A 363 28.98 -6.33 5.00
C SER A 363 30.32 -5.56 5.06
N ASN A 364 30.48 -4.65 6.03
CA ASN A 364 31.81 -4.08 6.27
C ASN A 364 32.73 -5.14 6.89
N GLU A 365 33.74 -5.61 6.14
CA GLU A 365 34.82 -6.49 6.65
C GLU A 365 35.59 -5.88 7.85
N THR A 366 35.42 -4.58 8.10
CA THR A 366 36.02 -3.85 9.23
C THR A 366 35.06 -3.59 10.38
N MET A 367 33.76 -3.81 10.21
CA MET A 367 32.74 -3.66 11.25
C MET A 367 32.13 -5.03 11.48
N ASN A 368 32.51 -5.72 12.55
CA ASN A 368 31.79 -6.93 12.95
C ASN A 368 30.29 -6.58 12.96
N ARG A 369 29.44 -7.41 12.34
CA ARG A 369 27.96 -7.26 12.25
C ARG A 369 27.26 -6.82 13.56
N ILE A 370 27.97 -6.99 14.67
CA ILE A 370 27.63 -6.63 16.04
C ILE A 370 27.61 -5.09 16.25
N ASP A 371 28.41 -4.27 15.56
CA ASP A 371 28.58 -2.84 15.91
C ASP A 371 27.53 -1.88 15.31
N THR A 372 26.96 -2.16 14.14
CA THR A 372 25.86 -1.34 13.58
C THR A 372 24.55 -1.50 14.36
N CYS A 373 24.32 -2.68 14.93
CA CYS A 373 23.16 -2.99 15.78
C CYS A 373 23.17 -2.21 17.11
N PHE A 374 24.35 -1.82 17.62
CA PHE A 374 24.53 -0.95 18.79
C PHE A 374 24.61 0.54 18.45
N THR A 375 24.51 0.89 17.16
CA THR A 375 24.53 2.29 16.76
C THR A 375 23.20 2.94 17.15
N SER A 376 23.30 4.03 17.91
CA SER A 376 22.13 4.81 18.31
C SER A 376 21.45 5.40 17.08
N VAL A 377 20.12 5.47 17.09
CA VAL A 377 19.31 6.02 15.98
C VAL A 377 19.80 7.42 15.56
N SER A 378 20.26 8.23 16.52
CA SER A 378 20.82 9.56 16.27
C SER A 378 22.07 9.57 15.37
N LYS A 379 22.81 8.46 15.30
CA LYS A 379 24.09 8.34 14.59
C LYS A 379 23.97 7.84 13.14
N PHE A 380 22.77 7.44 12.69
CA PHE A 380 22.56 7.14 11.27
C PHE A 380 22.79 8.39 10.43
N ASP A 381 23.50 8.23 9.31
CA ASP A 381 23.76 9.33 8.40
C ASP A 381 22.76 9.28 7.23
N LEU A 382 22.07 10.40 7.02
CA LEU A 382 21.20 10.58 5.86
C LEU A 382 21.95 11.21 4.68
N ILE A 383 23.14 11.76 4.90
CA ILE A 383 23.87 12.49 3.87
C ILE A 383 24.50 11.48 2.92
N LEU A 384 24.24 11.64 1.62
CA LEU A 384 24.90 10.80 0.62
C LEU A 384 26.40 11.14 0.57
N PRO A 385 27.27 10.14 0.31
CA PRO A 385 28.71 10.41 0.18
C PRO A 385 29.05 11.50 -0.85
N GLU A 386 28.24 11.63 -1.90
CA GLU A 386 28.34 12.69 -2.92
C GLU A 386 27.88 14.07 -2.41
N GLU A 387 26.85 14.15 -1.56
CA GLU A 387 26.33 15.42 -1.00
C GLU A 387 27.31 16.05 0.01
N THR A 388 28.14 15.24 0.68
CA THR A 388 29.18 15.78 1.60
C THR A 388 30.21 16.68 0.90
N GLN A 389 30.29 16.66 -0.44
CA GLN A 389 31.22 17.46 -1.21
C GLN A 389 30.65 18.83 -1.65
N GLU A 390 29.32 19.05 -1.59
CA GLU A 390 28.65 20.20 -2.23
C GLU A 390 27.81 21.10 -1.29
N MET A 391 27.85 20.95 0.04
CA MET A 391 26.95 21.71 0.93
C MET A 391 27.29 23.22 1.07
N GLU A 392 26.64 24.08 0.27
CA GLU A 392 26.23 25.46 0.62
C GLU A 392 24.77 25.74 0.17
N ASP A 393 23.90 25.95 1.16
CA ASP A 393 22.55 26.57 1.19
C ASP A 393 21.55 26.39 0.02
N ILE A 394 20.43 25.69 0.28
CA ILE A 394 19.22 25.78 -0.57
C ILE A 394 17.92 25.86 0.27
N ILE A 395 17.05 26.83 -0.08
CA ILE A 395 15.70 27.09 0.46
C ILE A 395 14.69 27.09 -0.72
N TYR A 396 13.50 26.50 -0.59
CA TYR A 396 12.45 26.45 -1.64
C TYR A 396 11.03 26.85 -1.20
N CYS A 397 10.19 27.27 -2.16
CA CYS A 397 8.81 27.77 -1.97
C CYS A 397 7.88 27.65 -3.23
N ARG A 398 6.62 27.14 -3.04
CA ARG A 398 5.25 27.45 -3.64
C ARG A 398 5.04 27.46 -5.20
N GLN A 399 3.96 26.99 -5.87
CA GLN A 399 2.49 26.83 -5.61
C GLN A 399 1.68 26.16 -6.80
N SER A 400 0.43 25.65 -6.54
CA SER A 400 -0.81 25.39 -7.38
C SER A 400 -0.91 24.29 -8.49
N HIS A 401 -1.99 23.52 -8.80
CA HIS A 401 -3.36 23.13 -8.29
C HIS A 401 -4.03 22.01 -9.23
N ILE A 402 -5.08 21.23 -8.79
CA ILE A 402 -6.24 20.51 -9.51
C ILE A 402 -6.39 18.93 -9.31
N THR A 403 -7.58 18.24 -9.45
CA THR A 403 -8.08 16.97 -8.73
C THR A 403 -8.79 15.73 -9.40
N ASN A 404 -8.64 14.45 -8.89
CA ASN A 404 -9.63 13.35 -8.48
C ASN A 404 -9.12 11.84 -8.37
N GLU A 405 -9.75 10.92 -7.56
CA GLU A 405 -9.31 9.53 -7.16
C GLU A 405 -10.24 8.29 -7.48
N GLY A 406 -9.69 7.11 -7.90
CA GLY A 406 -10.36 5.79 -8.07
C GLY A 406 -9.39 4.56 -8.08
N MET A 407 -9.84 3.27 -8.03
CA MET A 407 -8.99 2.04 -8.11
C MET A 407 -9.43 1.02 -9.19
N PHE A 408 -8.47 0.46 -9.94
CA PHE A 408 -8.70 -0.32 -11.19
C PHE A 408 -7.82 -1.57 -11.29
N ILE A 409 -8.31 -2.62 -11.96
CA ILE A 409 -7.58 -3.88 -12.24
C ILE A 409 -7.80 -4.30 -13.70
N TYR A 410 -6.73 -4.75 -14.36
CA TYR A 410 -6.74 -5.15 -15.77
C TYR A 410 -6.19 -6.57 -15.86
N ILE A 411 -6.93 -7.48 -16.49
CA ILE A 411 -6.49 -8.86 -16.72
C ILE A 411 -6.54 -9.19 -18.21
#